data_AF-A0AB33ZA58-F1
#
_entry.id   AF-A0AB33ZA58-F1
#
_cell.length_a   1.000
_cell.length_b   1.000
_cell.length_c   1.000
_cell.angle_alpha   90.00
_cell.angle_beta   90.00
_cell.angle_gamma   90.00
#
_symmetry.space_group_name_H-M   'P 1'
#
loop_
_entity.id
_entity.type
_entity.pdbx_description
1 polymer ?
#
loop_
_entity_poly.entity_id
_entity_poly.type
_entity_poly.pdbx_seq_one_letter_code
_entity_poly.pdbx_strand_id
1 'polypeptide(L)'
;VTYVYKLKEDPTKPKEGDVIITYVDEKGKEIKKPRQDTPNSPYDTPYNTTEEGEKPKTIKTPDGKTYKIVPKGDYPVGKVDGDGHLESSDPIKGKVDKPRSIITYVYKEVKGDVYVHYKDTEGKTIKTSVVDEKDQPVDKDYDTVVDNRPKTITTTDGKVYELVPAGNYTVGKVDGQGHLESSDATTGKVIEGRKDVTYIYKLKEQPAQPKGNVYVHYV
;
A
#
# COMPACT_ATOMS: atom_id res chain seq x y z
N VAL A 1 -8.08 -45.60 44.36
CA VAL A 1 -7.00 -44.60 44.57
C VAL A 1 -6.24 -44.48 43.26
N THR A 2 -6.24 -43.30 42.65
CA THR A 2 -5.55 -43.06 41.38
C THR A 2 -4.25 -42.33 41.69
N TYR A 3 -3.12 -42.95 41.39
CA TYR A 3 -1.81 -42.32 41.57
C TYR A 3 -1.48 -41.50 40.32
N VAL A 4 -1.36 -40.18 40.48
CA VAL A 4 -0.82 -39.30 39.45
C VAL A 4 0.68 -39.19 39.68
N TYR A 5 1.47 -39.80 38.80
CA TYR A 5 2.93 -39.66 38.82
C TYR A 5 3.30 -38.32 38.17
N LYS A 6 3.84 -37.39 38.95
CA LYS A 6 4.49 -36.18 38.43
C LYS A 6 5.97 -36.49 38.24
N LEU A 7 6.45 -36.48 36.99
CA LEU A 7 7.87 -36.62 36.68
C LEU A 7 8.64 -35.54 37.47
N LYS A 8 9.59 -35.97 38.30
CA LYS A 8 10.42 -35.07 39.10
C LYS A 8 11.56 -34.59 38.20
N GLU A 9 11.62 -33.30 37.91
CA GLU A 9 12.73 -32.70 37.18
C GLU A 9 14.04 -33.00 37.91
N ASP A 10 15.08 -33.40 37.17
CA ASP A 10 16.42 -33.62 37.71
C ASP A 10 17.02 -32.25 38.11
N PRO A 11 17.20 -31.97 39.42
CA PRO A 11 17.67 -30.67 39.88
C PRO A 11 19.12 -30.37 39.46
N THR A 12 19.84 -31.34 38.89
CA THR A 12 21.24 -31.18 38.47
C THR A 12 21.41 -30.71 37.03
N LYS A 13 20.36 -30.79 36.19
CA LYS A 13 20.44 -30.31 34.81
C LYS A 13 20.30 -28.77 34.78
N PRO A 14 21.24 -28.03 34.16
CA PRO A 14 21.09 -26.59 33.96
C PRO A 14 19.78 -26.29 33.23
N LYS A 15 19.03 -25.29 33.71
CA LYS A 15 17.84 -24.82 33.02
C LYS A 15 18.26 -23.99 31.82
N GLU A 16 17.67 -24.30 30.67
CA GLU A 16 17.96 -23.67 29.38
C GLU A 16 16.67 -23.20 28.72
N GLY A 17 16.76 -22.17 27.88
CA GLY A 17 15.63 -21.64 27.14
C GLY A 17 16.02 -20.89 25.88
N ASP A 18 15.01 -20.69 25.02
CA ASP A 18 15.11 -20.02 23.73
C ASP A 18 14.43 -18.64 23.77
N VAL A 19 14.98 -17.68 23.04
CA VAL A 19 14.33 -16.39 22.74
C VAL A 19 14.05 -16.32 21.23
N ILE A 20 12.78 -16.18 20.89
CA ILE A 20 12.29 -16.21 19.52
C ILE A 20 11.50 -14.93 19.23
N ILE A 21 11.79 -14.31 18.10
CA ILE A 21 11.10 -13.14 17.58
C ILE A 21 10.09 -13.59 16.53
N THR A 22 8.85 -13.17 16.65
CA THR A 22 7.79 -13.39 15.66
C THR A 22 7.35 -12.05 15.04
N TYR A 23 6.90 -12.12 13.79
CA TYR A 23 6.46 -10.97 13.02
C TYR A 23 5.05 -11.22 12.52
N VAL A 24 4.09 -10.45 13.01
CA VAL A 24 2.67 -10.65 12.69
C VAL A 24 2.04 -9.41 12.10
N ASP A 25 0.96 -9.59 11.35
CA ASP A 25 0.09 -8.49 10.95
C ASP A 25 -0.81 -8.01 12.12
N GLU A 26 -1.57 -6.94 11.89
CA GLU A 26 -2.54 -6.38 12.85
C GLU A 26 -3.60 -7.40 13.34
N LYS A 27 -3.77 -8.54 12.67
CA LYS A 27 -4.71 -9.62 13.01
C LYS A 27 -4.01 -10.83 13.65
N GLY A 28 -2.70 -10.77 13.86
CA GLY A 28 -1.91 -11.86 14.45
C GLY A 28 -1.45 -12.91 13.45
N LYS A 29 -1.62 -12.72 12.14
CA LYS A 29 -1.12 -13.65 11.13
C LYS A 29 0.39 -13.47 10.96
N GLU A 30 1.16 -14.54 10.99
CA GLU A 30 2.60 -14.51 10.68
C GLU A 30 2.85 -14.01 9.25
N ILE A 31 3.74 -13.03 9.10
CA ILE A 31 4.11 -12.41 7.81
C ILE A 31 5.58 -12.64 7.43
N LYS A 32 6.41 -13.08 8.37
CA LYS A 32 7.81 -13.43 8.16
C LYS A 32 8.16 -14.55 9.12
N LYS A 33 8.97 -15.51 8.66
CA LYS A 33 9.45 -16.62 9.48
C LYS A 33 10.02 -16.09 10.81
N PRO A 34 9.72 -16.73 11.95
CA PRO A 34 10.29 -16.35 13.23
C PRO A 34 11.82 -16.42 13.18
N ARG A 35 12.45 -15.53 13.92
CA ARG A 35 13.90 -15.45 14.05
C ARG A 35 14.31 -15.91 15.44
N GLN A 36 15.33 -16.77 15.51
CA GLN A 36 16.00 -17.05 16.78
C GLN A 36 16.90 -15.86 17.14
N ASP A 37 16.69 -15.30 18.32
CA ASP A 37 17.57 -14.28 18.92
C ASP A 37 18.62 -14.99 19.78
N THR A 38 18.18 -15.65 20.86
CA THR A 38 19.05 -16.36 21.80
C THR A 38 18.77 -17.87 21.74
N PRO A 39 19.67 -18.71 21.20
CA PRO A 39 19.48 -20.16 21.10
C PRO A 39 19.86 -20.90 22.39
N ASN A 40 18.98 -21.81 22.84
CA ASN A 40 19.14 -22.79 23.93
C ASN A 40 20.20 -22.42 24.97
N SER A 41 19.99 -21.26 25.60
CA SER A 41 20.97 -20.65 26.49
C SER A 41 20.60 -20.91 27.94
N PRO A 42 21.59 -20.98 28.85
CA PRO A 42 21.33 -21.08 30.28
C PRO A 42 20.39 -19.97 30.76
N TYR A 43 19.59 -20.26 31.79
CA TYR A 43 18.84 -19.22 32.47
C TYR A 43 19.78 -18.11 32.95
N ASP A 44 19.22 -16.91 33.10
CA ASP A 44 19.92 -15.65 33.37
C ASP A 44 20.76 -15.07 32.22
N THR A 45 20.90 -15.78 31.10
CA THR A 45 21.48 -15.22 29.86
C THR A 45 20.71 -13.98 29.43
N PRO A 46 21.35 -12.79 29.29
CA PRO A 46 20.66 -11.59 28.83
C PRO A 46 20.35 -11.67 27.34
N TYR A 47 19.25 -11.04 26.93
CA TYR A 47 18.85 -10.92 25.52
C TYR A 47 18.30 -9.53 25.19
N ASN A 48 18.32 -9.18 23.90
CA ASN A 48 17.83 -7.90 23.40
C ASN A 48 17.34 -8.00 21.94
N THR A 49 16.03 -8.10 21.74
CA THR A 49 15.41 -8.29 20.42
C THR A 49 15.31 -7.01 19.57
N THR A 50 16.01 -5.94 19.97
CA THR A 50 16.03 -4.64 19.26
C THR A 50 17.30 -4.43 18.45
N GLU A 51 18.14 -5.45 18.34
CA GLU A 51 19.36 -5.41 17.54
C GLU A 51 19.07 -5.23 16.04
N GLU A 52 20.09 -4.78 15.30
CA GLU A 52 19.95 -4.46 13.89
C GLU A 52 19.50 -5.68 13.07
N GLY A 53 18.46 -5.49 12.25
CA GLY A 53 17.88 -6.54 11.41
C GLY A 53 16.85 -7.43 12.11
N GLU A 54 16.80 -7.40 13.45
CA GLU A 54 15.84 -8.20 14.23
C GLU A 54 14.45 -7.58 14.24
N LYS A 55 14.39 -6.26 14.21
CA LYS A 55 13.16 -5.46 14.11
C LYS A 55 13.17 -4.60 12.83
N PRO A 56 12.94 -5.20 11.65
CA PRO A 56 12.94 -4.45 10.40
C PRO A 56 11.80 -3.43 10.38
N LYS A 57 12.04 -2.23 9.85
CA LYS A 57 11.00 -1.20 9.67
C LYS A 57 9.94 -1.61 8.64
N THR A 58 10.38 -2.36 7.63
CA THR A 58 9.54 -2.83 6.51
C THR A 58 9.80 -4.31 6.26
N ILE A 59 8.75 -5.07 6.00
CA ILE A 59 8.80 -6.47 5.57
C ILE A 59 8.13 -6.57 4.20
N LYS A 60 8.82 -7.15 3.23
CA LYS A 60 8.25 -7.54 1.93
C LYS A 60 8.09 -9.04 1.90
N THR A 61 6.88 -9.52 1.66
CA THR A 61 6.56 -10.94 1.62
C THR A 61 6.76 -11.51 0.21
N PRO A 62 6.92 -12.84 0.06
CA PRO A 62 7.11 -13.47 -1.25
C PRO A 62 5.95 -13.24 -2.24
N ASP A 63 4.73 -13.04 -1.74
CA ASP A 63 3.54 -12.68 -2.53
C ASP A 63 3.48 -11.20 -2.90
N GLY A 64 4.54 -10.42 -2.63
CA GLY A 64 4.69 -9.04 -3.07
C GLY A 64 4.06 -7.99 -2.13
N LYS A 65 3.40 -8.40 -1.04
CA LYS A 65 2.85 -7.44 -0.07
C LYS A 65 3.96 -6.77 0.73
N THR A 66 3.72 -5.53 1.10
CA THR A 66 4.63 -4.74 1.92
C THR A 66 3.97 -4.40 3.24
N TYR A 67 4.68 -4.57 4.34
CA TYR A 67 4.21 -4.27 5.69
C TYR A 67 5.17 -3.32 6.39
N LYS A 68 4.64 -2.38 7.18
CA LYS A 68 5.42 -1.47 8.04
C LYS A 68 5.14 -1.73 9.50
N ILE A 69 6.16 -1.59 10.35
CA ILE A 69 6.00 -1.71 11.80
C ILE A 69 4.99 -0.67 12.30
N VAL A 70 4.07 -1.08 13.17
CA VAL A 70 3.02 -0.18 13.64
C VAL A 70 3.52 0.73 14.78
N PRO A 71 3.02 1.96 14.91
CA PRO A 71 3.26 2.78 16.07
C PRO A 71 2.51 2.26 17.31
N LYS A 72 2.72 2.89 18.47
CA LYS A 72 1.96 2.60 19.68
C LYS A 72 0.45 2.76 19.45
N GLY A 73 -0.34 1.79 19.89
CA GLY A 73 -1.80 1.83 19.74
C GLY A 73 -2.51 0.55 20.11
N ASP A 74 -3.84 0.59 20.03
CA ASP A 74 -4.72 -0.57 20.17
C ASP A 74 -5.01 -1.15 18.78
N TYR A 75 -4.56 -2.39 18.53
CA TYR A 75 -4.75 -3.12 17.27
C TYR A 75 -5.64 -4.35 17.51
N PRO A 76 -6.22 -4.96 16.46
CA PRO A 76 -7.00 -6.19 16.62
C PRO A 76 -6.23 -7.33 17.31
N VAL A 77 -4.92 -7.44 17.12
CA VAL A 77 -4.04 -8.40 17.80
C VAL A 77 -3.76 -8.04 19.27
N GLY A 78 -3.92 -6.78 19.67
CA GLY A 78 -3.72 -6.30 21.03
C GLY A 78 -3.04 -4.94 21.11
N LYS A 79 -2.66 -4.56 22.34
CA LYS A 79 -1.91 -3.33 22.63
C LYS A 79 -0.48 -3.45 22.14
N VAL A 80 -0.05 -2.44 21.40
CA VAL A 80 1.31 -2.34 20.88
C VAL A 80 1.99 -1.11 21.47
N ASP A 81 3.23 -1.27 21.92
CA ASP A 81 4.04 -0.21 22.49
C ASP A 81 4.77 0.65 21.42
N GLY A 82 5.61 1.59 21.87
CA GLY A 82 6.34 2.50 20.98
C GLY A 82 7.40 1.82 20.10
N ASP A 83 7.78 0.59 20.42
CA ASP A 83 8.72 -0.19 19.65
C ASP A 83 8.03 -1.03 18.57
N GLY A 84 6.70 -1.03 18.50
CA GLY A 84 5.92 -1.92 17.65
C GLY A 84 5.77 -3.32 18.23
N HIS A 85 6.09 -3.50 19.51
CA HIS A 85 6.02 -4.77 20.22
C HIS A 85 4.64 -4.97 20.88
N LEU A 86 4.12 -6.19 20.78
CA LEU A 86 2.84 -6.57 21.37
C LEU A 86 3.00 -6.71 22.89
N GLU A 87 2.33 -5.86 23.68
CA GLU A 87 2.49 -5.79 25.15
C GLU A 87 2.12 -7.10 25.86
N SER A 88 1.32 -7.97 25.24
CA SER A 88 0.98 -9.29 25.79
C SER A 88 2.02 -10.38 25.50
N SER A 89 3.05 -10.08 24.69
CA SER A 89 4.19 -10.97 24.44
C SER A 89 5.33 -10.71 25.43
N ASP A 90 6.41 -11.48 25.35
CA ASP A 90 7.51 -11.34 26.29
C ASP A 90 8.29 -10.04 26.11
N PRO A 91 8.90 -9.49 27.17
CA PRO A 91 9.65 -8.23 27.08
C PRO A 91 10.74 -8.28 26.00
N ILE A 92 10.90 -7.18 25.25
CA ILE A 92 11.93 -7.03 24.20
C ILE A 92 13.38 -7.10 24.71
N LYS A 93 13.58 -6.93 26.01
CA LYS A 93 14.88 -7.04 26.69
C LYS A 93 14.66 -7.74 28.02
N GLY A 94 15.57 -8.63 28.38
CA GLY A 94 15.44 -9.37 29.61
C GLY A 94 16.53 -10.40 29.79
N LYS A 95 16.21 -11.44 30.55
CA LYS A 95 17.03 -12.62 30.72
C LYS A 95 16.21 -13.86 30.42
N VAL A 96 16.85 -14.94 29.98
CA VAL A 96 16.20 -16.23 29.83
C VAL A 96 15.75 -16.72 31.21
N ASP A 97 14.45 -16.85 31.43
CA ASP A 97 13.85 -17.27 32.70
C ASP A 97 12.82 -18.41 32.56
N LYS A 98 12.55 -18.82 31.31
CA LYS A 98 11.62 -19.88 30.95
C LYS A 98 12.09 -20.63 29.71
N PRO A 99 11.54 -21.82 29.43
CA PRO A 99 12.01 -22.65 28.31
C PRO A 99 11.91 -21.96 26.94
N ARG A 100 10.95 -21.05 26.76
CA ARG A 100 10.72 -20.36 25.50
C ARG A 100 10.09 -18.99 25.72
N SER A 101 10.83 -17.94 25.38
CA SER A 101 10.34 -16.57 25.28
C SER A 101 9.99 -16.23 23.83
N ILE A 102 8.83 -15.62 23.64
CA ILE A 102 8.28 -15.23 22.34
C ILE A 102 7.99 -13.74 22.37
N ILE A 103 8.77 -12.98 21.61
CA ILE A 103 8.62 -11.54 21.45
C ILE A 103 7.96 -11.30 20.10
N THR A 104 6.82 -10.60 20.09
CA THR A 104 6.03 -10.38 18.88
C THR A 104 6.10 -8.93 18.45
N TYR A 105 6.55 -8.67 17.22
CA TYR A 105 6.44 -7.37 16.57
C TYR A 105 5.27 -7.33 15.60
N VAL A 106 4.49 -6.25 15.65
CA VAL A 106 3.25 -6.07 14.89
C VAL A 106 3.46 -5.12 13.72
N TYR A 107 2.90 -5.50 12.57
CA TYR A 107 3.05 -4.78 11.31
C TYR A 107 1.70 -4.57 10.63
N LYS A 108 1.62 -3.54 9.79
CA LYS A 108 0.46 -3.18 8.98
C LYS A 108 0.76 -3.29 7.49
N GLU A 109 -0.11 -3.94 6.73
CA GLU A 109 -0.02 -3.99 5.27
C GLU A 109 -0.21 -2.58 4.70
N VAL A 110 0.76 -2.12 3.90
CA VAL A 110 0.68 -0.86 3.18
C VAL A 110 0.23 -1.12 1.75
N LYS A 111 -0.69 -0.27 1.28
CA LYS A 111 -1.33 -0.39 -0.03
C LYS A 111 -1.40 0.97 -0.69
N GLY A 112 -1.61 0.94 -2.00
CA GLY A 112 -1.80 2.14 -2.78
C GLY A 112 -2.97 2.07 -3.74
N ASP A 113 -3.42 3.26 -4.11
CA ASP A 113 -4.43 3.50 -5.13
C ASP A 113 -3.87 4.41 -6.23
N VAL A 114 -4.33 4.21 -7.46
CA VAL A 114 -4.08 5.10 -8.61
C VAL A 114 -5.42 5.52 -9.19
N TYR A 115 -5.64 6.84 -9.29
CA TYR A 115 -6.85 7.43 -9.85
C TYR A 115 -6.53 8.21 -11.12
N VAL A 116 -7.45 8.20 -12.07
CA VAL A 116 -7.34 8.95 -13.32
C VAL A 116 -8.44 9.99 -13.41
N HIS A 117 -8.04 11.23 -13.65
CA HIS A 117 -8.90 12.39 -13.81
C HIS A 117 -8.91 12.88 -15.25
N TYR A 118 -10.06 13.43 -15.65
CA TYR A 118 -10.27 13.98 -16.98
C TYR A 118 -10.75 15.42 -16.85
N LYS A 119 -9.90 16.36 -17.23
CA LYS A 119 -10.18 17.79 -17.14
C LYS A 119 -10.07 18.46 -18.50
N ASP A 120 -10.75 19.57 -18.68
CA ASP A 120 -10.51 20.43 -19.82
C ASP A 120 -9.30 21.37 -19.60
N THR A 121 -8.98 22.18 -20.60
CA THR A 121 -7.87 23.14 -20.59
C THR A 121 -8.00 24.22 -19.52
N GLU A 122 -9.19 24.43 -18.95
CA GLU A 122 -9.49 25.35 -17.86
C GLU A 122 -9.45 24.66 -16.48
N GLY A 123 -9.25 23.34 -16.46
CA GLY A 123 -9.20 22.54 -15.23
C GLY A 123 -10.55 22.03 -14.75
N LYS A 124 -11.63 22.20 -15.53
CA LYS A 124 -12.94 21.67 -15.19
C LYS A 124 -13.02 20.19 -15.48
N THR A 125 -13.53 19.40 -14.54
CA THR A 125 -13.78 17.97 -14.73
C THR A 125 -14.85 17.74 -15.80
N ILE A 126 -14.51 16.95 -16.83
CA ILE A 126 -15.40 16.65 -17.96
C ILE A 126 -15.91 15.20 -17.96
N LYS A 127 -15.29 14.31 -17.20
CA LYS A 127 -15.73 12.93 -17.00
C LYS A 127 -15.43 12.53 -15.56
N THR A 128 -16.30 11.70 -14.98
CA THR A 128 -16.06 11.11 -13.66
C THR A 128 -14.70 10.44 -13.62
N SER A 129 -13.97 10.68 -12.54
CA SER A 129 -12.67 10.04 -12.32
C SER A 129 -12.84 8.53 -12.17
N VAL A 130 -11.86 7.78 -12.65
CA VAL A 130 -11.86 6.32 -12.57
C VAL A 130 -10.76 5.86 -11.65
N VAL A 131 -10.95 4.67 -11.09
CA VAL A 131 -9.91 4.00 -10.31
C VAL A 131 -9.19 3.08 -11.27
N ASP A 132 -7.90 3.32 -11.44
CA ASP A 132 -7.01 2.48 -12.24
C ASP A 132 -6.54 1.29 -11.39
N GLU A 133 -6.05 1.59 -10.19
CA GLU A 133 -5.60 0.61 -9.21
C GLU A 133 -6.24 0.90 -7.85
N LYS A 134 -6.82 -0.13 -7.21
CA LYS A 134 -7.43 -0.03 -5.87
C LYS A 134 -6.81 -1.03 -4.92
N ASP A 135 -6.38 -0.55 -3.75
CA ASP A 135 -5.85 -1.35 -2.63
C ASP A 135 -4.76 -2.34 -3.08
N GLN A 136 -3.91 -1.90 -4.01
CA GLN A 136 -2.88 -2.74 -4.60
C GLN A 136 -1.62 -2.79 -3.73
N PRO A 137 -0.83 -3.87 -3.82
CA PRO A 137 0.48 -3.92 -3.21
C PRO A 137 1.38 -2.79 -3.74
N VAL A 138 2.16 -2.21 -2.84
CA VAL A 138 3.26 -1.29 -3.20
C VAL A 138 4.23 -2.02 -4.14
N ASP A 139 4.84 -1.27 -5.06
CA ASP A 139 5.73 -1.72 -6.13
C ASP A 139 5.07 -2.44 -7.33
N LYS A 140 3.75 -2.67 -7.30
CA LYS A 140 3.00 -3.14 -8.48
C LYS A 140 3.09 -2.09 -9.58
N ASP A 141 3.39 -2.51 -10.80
CA ASP A 141 3.39 -1.62 -11.97
C ASP A 141 1.95 -1.25 -12.38
N TYR A 142 1.75 0.00 -12.82
CA TYR A 142 0.50 0.50 -13.41
C TYR A 142 0.77 1.25 -14.72
N ASP A 143 -0.21 1.27 -15.63
CA ASP A 143 -0.13 1.96 -16.92
C ASP A 143 -1.48 2.55 -17.34
N THR A 144 -1.72 3.80 -16.91
CA THR A 144 -2.96 4.53 -17.23
C THR A 144 -3.07 4.91 -18.71
N VAL A 145 -1.96 4.86 -19.47
CA VAL A 145 -1.94 5.15 -20.91
C VAL A 145 -2.69 4.07 -21.69
N VAL A 146 -2.53 2.83 -21.26
CA VAL A 146 -3.21 1.67 -21.86
C VAL A 146 -4.64 1.58 -21.36
N ASP A 147 -4.85 1.74 -20.06
CA ASP A 147 -6.11 1.38 -19.43
C ASP A 147 -7.15 2.50 -19.48
N ASN A 148 -6.72 3.76 -19.32
CA ASN A 148 -7.61 4.84 -18.93
C ASN A 148 -7.41 6.17 -19.70
N ARG A 149 -6.81 6.12 -20.90
CA ARG A 149 -6.56 7.30 -21.76
C ARG A 149 -7.36 7.31 -23.08
N PRO A 150 -8.66 7.62 -23.07
CA PRO A 150 -9.45 7.74 -24.29
C PRO A 150 -9.02 8.96 -25.12
N LYS A 151 -9.03 8.83 -26.45
CA LYS A 151 -8.72 9.94 -27.37
C LYS A 151 -9.78 11.04 -27.36
N THR A 152 -11.04 10.66 -27.15
CA THR A 152 -12.18 11.58 -27.07
C THR A 152 -13.10 11.22 -25.92
N ILE A 153 -13.78 12.22 -25.38
CA ILE A 153 -14.80 12.08 -24.33
C ILE A 153 -16.06 12.78 -24.81
N THR A 154 -17.20 12.11 -24.71
CA THR A 154 -18.51 12.74 -24.94
C THR A 154 -19.21 12.91 -23.60
N THR A 155 -19.54 14.14 -23.26
CA THR A 155 -20.26 14.48 -22.02
C THR A 155 -21.76 14.24 -22.17
N THR A 156 -22.49 14.19 -21.06
CA THR A 156 -23.94 13.96 -21.06
C THR A 156 -24.75 15.05 -21.75
N ASP A 157 -24.21 16.28 -21.84
CA ASP A 157 -24.78 17.39 -22.61
C ASP A 157 -24.38 17.37 -24.10
N GLY A 158 -23.73 16.30 -24.57
CA GLY A 158 -23.40 16.08 -25.98
C GLY A 158 -22.14 16.81 -26.47
N LYS A 159 -21.41 17.51 -25.61
CA LYS A 159 -20.11 18.10 -25.98
C LYS A 159 -19.08 17.00 -26.17
N VAL A 160 -18.28 17.13 -27.23
CA VAL A 160 -17.19 16.21 -27.53
C VAL A 160 -15.87 16.90 -27.24
N TYR A 161 -15.06 16.28 -26.40
CA TYR A 161 -13.74 16.74 -26.04
C TYR A 161 -12.69 15.83 -26.65
N GLU A 162 -11.57 16.39 -27.12
CA GLU A 162 -10.43 15.63 -27.65
C GLU A 162 -9.16 15.92 -26.83
N LEU A 163 -8.32 14.90 -26.68
CA LEU A 163 -7.07 14.98 -25.94
C LEU A 163 -6.16 16.05 -26.54
N VAL A 164 -5.56 16.89 -25.71
CA VAL A 164 -4.72 17.99 -26.21
C VAL A 164 -3.31 17.51 -26.57
N PRO A 165 -2.65 18.12 -27.56
CA PRO A 165 -1.21 17.92 -27.79
C PRO A 165 -0.39 18.59 -26.68
N ALA A 166 0.90 18.27 -26.63
CA ALA A 166 1.84 18.93 -25.72
C ALA A 166 1.79 20.46 -25.86
N GLY A 167 1.82 21.17 -24.73
CA GLY A 167 1.72 22.62 -24.71
C GLY A 167 1.45 23.20 -23.33
N ASN A 168 1.40 24.53 -23.26
CA ASN A 168 1.02 25.24 -22.04
C ASN A 168 -0.44 25.70 -22.16
N TYR A 169 -1.27 25.24 -21.23
CA TYR A 169 -2.69 25.59 -21.12
C TYR A 169 -2.95 26.30 -19.79
N THR A 170 -4.17 26.81 -19.60
CA THR A 170 -4.56 27.49 -18.35
C THR A 170 -4.38 26.57 -17.13
N VAL A 171 -4.69 25.28 -17.27
CA VAL A 171 -4.51 24.26 -16.23
C VAL A 171 -3.04 23.90 -15.95
N GLY A 172 -2.12 24.21 -16.88
CA GLY A 172 -0.69 23.94 -16.73
C GLY A 172 -0.03 23.36 -17.98
N LYS A 173 1.20 22.88 -17.80
CA LYS A 173 2.00 22.25 -18.86
C LYS A 173 1.54 20.81 -19.08
N VAL A 174 1.31 20.46 -20.35
CA VAL A 174 0.84 19.16 -20.78
C VAL A 174 1.87 18.51 -21.69
N ASP A 175 2.13 17.23 -21.49
CA ASP A 175 3.09 16.45 -22.27
C ASP A 175 2.49 15.87 -23.56
N GLY A 176 3.30 15.11 -24.32
CA GLY A 176 2.89 14.51 -25.59
C GLY A 176 1.80 13.43 -25.47
N GLN A 177 1.48 12.99 -24.26
CA GLN A 177 0.41 12.04 -23.97
C GLN A 177 -0.89 12.74 -23.55
N GLY A 178 -0.95 14.07 -23.58
CA GLY A 178 -2.08 14.82 -23.07
C GLY A 178 -2.19 14.79 -21.54
N HIS A 179 -1.12 14.40 -20.84
CA HIS A 179 -1.07 14.33 -19.39
C HIS A 179 -0.55 15.64 -18.78
N LEU A 180 -1.16 16.06 -17.68
CA LEU A 180 -0.78 17.26 -16.93
C LEU A 180 0.50 17.00 -16.12
N GLU A 181 1.61 17.64 -16.46
CA GLU A 181 2.92 17.35 -15.87
C GLU A 181 3.00 17.60 -14.35
N SER A 182 2.08 18.39 -13.79
CA SER A 182 1.99 18.61 -12.34
C SER A 182 1.22 17.50 -11.60
N SER A 183 0.66 16.52 -12.30
CA SER A 183 0.00 15.34 -11.72
C SER A 183 0.94 14.14 -11.65
N ASP A 184 0.51 13.04 -11.02
CA ASP A 184 1.34 11.83 -10.95
C ASP A 184 1.60 11.24 -12.34
N ALA A 185 2.78 10.63 -12.52
CA ALA A 185 3.19 10.02 -13.77
C ALA A 185 2.17 8.98 -14.28
N THR A 186 1.99 8.93 -15.60
CA THR A 186 1.02 8.06 -16.28
C THR A 186 1.35 6.58 -16.19
N THR A 187 2.62 6.24 -15.98
CA THR A 187 3.11 4.90 -15.69
C THR A 187 4.04 4.93 -14.48
N GLY A 188 4.14 3.81 -13.78
CA GLY A 188 5.05 3.71 -12.65
C GLY A 188 4.68 2.58 -11.70
N LYS A 189 5.11 2.73 -10.45
CA LYS A 189 4.81 1.78 -9.38
C LYS A 189 3.82 2.38 -8.39
N VAL A 190 2.91 1.54 -7.91
CA VAL A 190 2.03 1.84 -6.79
C VAL A 190 2.88 2.17 -5.56
N ILE A 191 2.52 3.24 -4.85
CA ILE A 191 3.15 3.67 -3.59
C ILE A 191 2.15 3.55 -2.45
N GLU A 192 2.62 3.62 -1.20
CA GLU A 192 1.69 3.77 -0.08
C GLU A 192 0.87 5.05 -0.24
N GLY A 193 -0.46 4.92 -0.14
CA GLY A 193 -1.38 6.04 -0.26
C GLY A 193 -1.96 6.18 -1.67
N ARG A 194 -2.00 7.41 -2.17
CA ARG A 194 -2.78 7.76 -3.37
C ARG A 194 -1.91 8.40 -4.43
N LYS A 195 -2.16 8.02 -5.69
CA LYS A 195 -1.68 8.71 -6.88
C LYS A 195 -2.85 9.25 -7.70
N ASP A 196 -2.68 10.42 -8.27
CA ASP A 196 -3.69 11.11 -9.06
C ASP A 196 -3.09 11.55 -10.41
N VAL A 197 -3.43 10.81 -11.48
CA VAL A 197 -3.00 11.08 -12.86
C VAL A 197 -4.09 11.89 -13.56
N THR A 198 -3.73 12.96 -14.26
CA THR A 198 -4.71 13.83 -14.93
C THR A 198 -4.44 13.95 -16.43
N TYR A 199 -5.44 13.63 -17.25
CA TYR A 199 -5.44 13.89 -18.69
C TYR A 199 -6.26 15.14 -19.04
N ILE A 200 -5.74 15.94 -19.97
CA ILE A 200 -6.29 17.24 -20.38
C ILE A 200 -6.87 17.17 -21.79
N TYR A 201 -8.07 17.72 -21.93
CA TYR A 201 -8.84 17.73 -23.17
C TYR A 201 -9.26 19.15 -23.54
N LYS A 202 -9.58 19.36 -24.82
CA LYS A 202 -10.19 20.59 -25.32
C LYS A 202 -11.52 20.27 -26.00
N LEU A 203 -12.46 21.21 -25.96
CA LEU A 203 -13.73 21.08 -26.66
C LEU A 203 -13.46 21.00 -28.17
N LYS A 204 -14.02 19.98 -28.82
CA LYS A 204 -13.99 19.85 -30.28
C LYS A 204 -15.08 20.74 -30.87
N GLU A 205 -14.70 21.65 -31.75
CA GLU A 205 -15.67 22.47 -32.47
C GLU A 205 -16.55 21.55 -33.34
N GLN A 206 -17.87 21.69 -33.21
CA GLN A 206 -18.78 21.03 -34.14
C GLN A 206 -18.59 21.68 -35.52
N PRO A 207 -18.44 20.90 -36.60
CA PRO A 207 -18.44 21.48 -37.94
C PRO A 207 -19.74 22.27 -38.10
N ALA A 208 -19.63 23.53 -38.51
CA ALA A 208 -20.80 24.34 -38.83
C ALA A 208 -21.67 23.55 -39.81
N GLN A 209 -22.93 23.27 -39.45
CA GLN A 209 -23.87 22.71 -40.41
C GLN A 209 -23.91 23.64 -41.63
N PRO A 210 -23.70 23.14 -42.87
CA PRO A 210 -23.90 23.98 -44.04
C PRO A 210 -25.36 24.43 -44.01
N LYS A 211 -25.58 25.75 -43.88
CA LYS A 211 -26.90 26.37 -44.06
C LYS A 211 -27.24 26.30 -45.55
N GLY A 212 -27.70 25.14 -46.01
CA GLY A 212 -28.22 24.96 -47.36
C GLY A 212 -29.64 25.51 -47.44
N ASN A 213 -29.82 26.69 -48.04
CA ASN A 213 -31.14 27.16 -48.44
C ASN A 213 -31.54 26.38 -49.70
N VAL A 214 -32.57 25.54 -49.60
CA VAL A 214 -33.18 24.88 -50.77
C VAL A 214 -34.11 25.89 -51.45
N TYR A 215 -33.71 26.40 -52.62
CA TYR A 215 -34.63 27.11 -53.51
C TYR A 215 -35.35 26.09 -54.40
N VAL A 216 -36.64 25.89 -54.16
CA VAL A 216 -37.50 25.10 -55.04
C VAL A 216 -38.08 26.05 -56.09
N HIS A 217 -37.62 25.95 -57.34
CA HIS A 217 -38.33 26.52 -58.48
C HIS A 217 -39.28 25.46 -59.05
N TYR A 218 -40.58 25.75 -59.05
CA TYR A 218 -41.55 25.01 -59.85
C TYR A 218 -41.59 25.62 -61.25
N VAL A 219 -41.51 24.77 -62.28
CA VAL A 219 -41.75 25.08 -63.70
C VAL A 219 -43.10 24.50 -64.10
#